data_AF-A0A380FFU8-F1
#
_entry.id   AF-A0A380FFU8-F1
#
_cell.length_a   1.000
_cell.length_b   1.000
_cell.length_c   1.000
_cell.angle_alpha   90.00
_cell.angle_beta   90.00
_cell.angle_gamma   90.00
#
_symmetry.space_group_name_H-M   'P 1'
#
loop_
_entity.id
_entity.type
_entity.pdbx_description
1 polymer ?
#
loop_
_entity_poly.entity_id
_entity_poly.type
_entity_poly.pdbx_seq_one_letter_code
_entity_poly.pdbx_strand_id
1 'polypeptide(L)'
;MVITAEDATINWALGLMNEGSQIIDNSTNLIGDRSESALKSVVVGTGDQKINLTSKIVQYGKDTNGYILKHGVMRENASTVFNGIGYIKHGGTRSIANQESRVLMLSENARGDANPILLIDEDDVEAGHAASVGRVDPEQLYYLMSRGISREEAERLVIHGFLDPVVRELPIEDVKRQLREVIELKVNK
;
A
#
# COMPACT_ATOMS: atom_id res chain seq x y z
N MET A 1 -4.79 9.48 13.68
CA MET A 1 -5.46 8.32 14.31
C MET A 1 -6.96 8.52 14.18
N VAL A 2 -7.70 7.52 13.70
CA VAL A 2 -9.17 7.52 13.64
C VAL A 2 -9.73 6.42 14.54
N ILE A 3 -10.90 6.66 15.10
CA ILE A 3 -11.66 5.73 15.93
C ILE A 3 -13.04 5.55 15.29
N THR A 4 -13.51 4.32 15.16
CA THR A 4 -14.84 4.02 14.61
C THR A 4 -15.84 3.65 15.70
N ALA A 5 -17.10 4.06 15.50
CA ALA A 5 -18.24 3.59 16.28
C ALA A 5 -18.79 2.28 15.67
N GLU A 6 -19.86 1.74 16.26
CA GLU A 6 -20.56 0.56 15.76
C GLU A 6 -21.05 0.78 14.32
N ASP A 7 -20.95 -0.25 13.48
CA ASP A 7 -21.34 -0.23 12.05
C ASP A 7 -20.65 0.86 11.19
N ALA A 8 -19.60 1.51 11.70
CA ALA A 8 -18.91 2.57 10.95
C ALA A 8 -17.83 2.02 10.01
N THR A 9 -17.80 2.55 8.78
CA THR A 9 -16.80 2.20 7.76
C THR A 9 -15.87 3.37 7.49
N ILE A 10 -14.57 3.12 7.40
CA ILE A 10 -13.59 4.08 6.89
C ILE A 10 -12.76 3.51 5.73
N ASN A 11 -12.62 4.30 4.68
CA ASN A 11 -11.77 3.98 3.53
C ASN A 11 -10.66 5.02 3.38
N TRP A 12 -9.41 4.61 3.54
CA TRP A 12 -8.25 5.44 3.28
C TRP A 12 -7.75 5.22 1.86
N ALA A 13 -7.57 6.32 1.12
CA ALA A 13 -6.91 6.35 -0.18
C ALA A 13 -5.71 7.29 -0.08
N LEU A 14 -4.49 6.73 -0.06
CA LEU A 14 -3.26 7.49 0.16
C LEU A 14 -2.37 7.43 -1.11
N GLY A 15 -2.08 8.60 -1.68
CA GLY A 15 -1.09 8.76 -2.74
C GLY A 15 0.15 9.48 -2.20
N LEU A 16 1.24 8.75 -1.97
CA LEU A 16 2.47 9.30 -1.40
C LEU A 16 3.48 9.60 -2.51
N MET A 17 3.40 10.83 -3.04
CA MET A 17 4.07 11.24 -4.29
C MET A 17 4.79 12.59 -4.17
N ASN A 18 5.14 13.03 -2.95
CA ASN A 18 5.88 14.28 -2.76
C ASN A 18 7.36 14.13 -3.16
N GLU A 19 8.14 15.22 -3.09
CA GLU A 19 9.58 15.22 -3.41
C GLU A 19 10.52 15.03 -2.21
N GLY A 20 10.01 15.19 -0.98
CA GLY A 20 10.80 15.04 0.23
C GLY A 20 10.77 13.61 0.78
N SER A 21 11.73 13.27 1.63
CA SER A 21 11.62 12.05 2.47
C SER A 21 10.40 12.15 3.40
N GLN A 22 9.79 11.03 3.73
CA GLN A 22 8.55 10.99 4.50
C GLN A 22 8.58 9.94 5.61
N ILE A 23 7.89 10.25 6.71
CA ILE A 23 7.49 9.30 7.74
C ILE A 23 5.99 9.47 7.91
N ILE A 24 5.22 8.41 7.65
CA ILE A 24 3.76 8.41 7.70
C ILE A 24 3.30 7.33 8.67
N ASP A 25 2.50 7.75 9.64
CA ASP A 25 1.78 6.85 10.54
C ASP A 25 0.28 6.99 10.29
N ASN A 26 -0.31 6.00 9.63
CA ASN A 26 -1.76 5.86 9.51
C ASN A 26 -2.24 4.82 10.53
N SER A 27 -3.20 5.20 11.37
CA SER A 27 -3.76 4.32 12.40
C SER A 27 -5.26 4.46 12.48
N THR A 28 -5.95 3.34 12.46
CA THR A 28 -7.39 3.22 12.72
C THR A 28 -7.63 2.26 13.88
N ASN A 29 -8.49 2.65 14.82
CA ASN A 29 -8.96 1.79 15.90
C ASN A 29 -10.44 1.46 15.68
N LEU A 30 -10.72 0.19 15.44
CA LEU A 30 -12.06 -0.36 15.27
C LEU A 30 -12.67 -0.68 16.65
N ILE A 31 -13.29 0.33 17.27
CA ILE A 31 -13.82 0.23 18.64
C ILE A 31 -15.22 -0.37 18.64
N GLY A 32 -16.09 0.07 17.72
CA GLY A 32 -17.45 -0.46 17.62
C GLY A 32 -17.50 -1.82 16.93
N ASP A 33 -18.48 -2.63 17.33
CA ASP A 33 -18.80 -3.89 16.66
C ASP A 33 -19.16 -3.64 15.19
N ARG A 34 -18.84 -4.60 14.32
CA ARG A 34 -19.12 -4.57 12.87
C ARG A 34 -18.56 -3.34 12.14
N SER A 35 -17.57 -2.68 12.75
CA SER A 35 -16.88 -1.56 12.11
C SER A 35 -15.77 -2.04 11.19
N GLU A 36 -15.49 -1.24 10.16
CA GLU A 36 -14.61 -1.63 9.07
C GLU A 36 -13.58 -0.54 8.75
N SER A 37 -12.37 -0.95 8.40
CA SER A 37 -11.35 -0.07 7.86
C SER A 37 -10.61 -0.71 6.71
N ALA A 38 -10.52 0.01 5.59
CA ALA A 38 -9.71 -0.40 4.47
C ALA A 38 -8.73 0.70 4.09
N LEU A 39 -7.43 0.40 4.14
CA LEU A 39 -6.37 1.29 3.69
C LEU A 39 -5.83 0.85 2.34
N LYS A 40 -5.87 1.75 1.36
CA LYS A 40 -5.25 1.61 0.05
C LYS A 40 -4.19 2.68 -0.13
N SER A 41 -2.94 2.28 -0.38
CA SER A 41 -1.82 3.21 -0.54
C SER A 41 -0.97 2.90 -1.77
N VAL A 42 -0.60 3.95 -2.50
CA VAL A 42 0.41 3.90 -3.56
C VAL A 42 1.56 4.85 -3.24
N VAL A 43 2.79 4.42 -3.51
CA VAL A 43 4.01 5.18 -3.25
C VAL A 43 4.92 5.13 -4.47
N VAL A 44 5.46 6.27 -4.91
CA VAL A 44 6.57 6.31 -5.87
C VAL A 44 7.70 7.15 -5.28
N GLY A 45 8.84 6.51 -5.06
CA GLY A 45 10.06 7.16 -4.59
C GLY A 45 11.06 7.35 -5.73
N THR A 46 11.65 8.54 -5.81
CA THR A 46 12.67 8.93 -6.79
C THR A 46 13.88 9.58 -6.09
N GLY A 47 14.97 9.82 -6.82
CA GLY A 47 16.17 10.42 -6.25
C GLY A 47 16.73 9.62 -5.09
N ASP A 48 17.00 10.33 -3.99
CA ASP A 48 17.50 9.77 -2.72
C ASP A 48 16.42 9.74 -1.63
N GLN A 49 15.13 9.75 -2.01
CA GLN A 49 14.02 9.79 -1.05
C GLN A 49 14.02 8.57 -0.11
N LYS A 50 13.72 8.81 1.16
CA LYS A 50 13.47 7.77 2.17
C LYS A 50 12.03 7.88 2.65
N ILE A 51 11.25 6.81 2.44
CA ILE A 51 9.81 6.82 2.71
C ILE A 51 9.48 5.70 3.69
N ASN A 52 9.09 6.05 4.91
CA ASN A 52 8.62 5.09 5.91
C ASN A 52 7.10 5.23 6.04
N LEU A 53 6.37 4.14 5.77
CA LEU A 53 4.92 4.09 5.89
C LEU A 53 4.52 2.99 6.87
N THR A 54 4.02 3.40 8.02
CA THR A 54 3.34 2.53 8.98
C THR A 54 1.85 2.65 8.77
N SER A 55 1.19 1.51 8.56
CA SER A 55 -0.26 1.40 8.49
C SER A 55 -0.72 0.43 9.56
N LYS A 56 -1.59 0.89 10.46
CA LYS A 56 -2.04 0.11 11.61
C LYS A 56 -3.56 0.10 11.70
N ILE A 57 -4.13 -1.09 11.81
CA ILE A 57 -5.54 -1.27 12.14
C ILE A 57 -5.60 -2.11 13.41
N VAL A 58 -6.18 -1.55 14.47
CA VAL A 58 -6.39 -2.23 15.75
C VAL A 58 -7.87 -2.50 15.92
N GLN A 59 -8.23 -3.75 16.18
CA GLN A 59 -9.58 -4.27 16.21
C GLN A 59 -9.95 -4.65 17.65
N TYR A 60 -10.95 -3.96 18.19
CA TYR A 60 -11.45 -4.17 19.56
C TYR A 60 -12.88 -4.72 19.56
N GLY A 61 -13.74 -4.20 18.67
CA GLY A 61 -15.11 -4.66 18.51
C GLY A 61 -15.21 -6.04 17.87
N LYS A 62 -16.38 -6.66 18.01
CA LYS A 62 -16.70 -7.96 17.40
C LYS A 62 -17.00 -7.80 15.92
N ASP A 63 -16.78 -8.86 15.15
CA ASP A 63 -17.14 -8.91 13.73
C ASP A 63 -16.54 -7.74 12.93
N THR A 64 -15.36 -7.25 13.32
CA THR A 64 -14.70 -6.13 12.64
C THR A 64 -13.90 -6.59 11.42
N ASN A 65 -13.73 -5.70 10.45
CA ASN A 65 -12.98 -6.00 9.22
C ASN A 65 -11.87 -4.98 8.97
N GLY A 66 -10.62 -5.44 9.02
CA GLY A 66 -9.43 -4.67 8.73
C GLY A 66 -8.76 -5.14 7.45
N TYR A 67 -8.56 -4.22 6.50
CA TYR A 67 -7.85 -4.49 5.24
C TYR A 67 -6.76 -3.45 4.95
N ILE A 68 -5.55 -3.90 4.64
CA ILE A 68 -4.41 -3.04 4.26
C ILE A 68 -3.88 -3.48 2.90
N LEU A 69 -3.88 -2.59 1.91
CA LEU A 69 -3.31 -2.82 0.59
C LEU A 69 -2.33 -1.70 0.23
N LYS A 70 -1.07 -2.05 -0.02
CA LYS A 70 -0.01 -1.07 -0.28
C LYS A 70 0.89 -1.52 -1.42
N HIS A 71 0.99 -0.72 -2.48
CA HIS A 71 1.98 -0.92 -3.53
C HIS A 71 2.96 0.26 -3.59
N GLY A 72 4.26 -0.04 -3.72
CA GLY A 72 5.31 0.96 -3.81
C GLY A 72 6.26 0.70 -4.98
N VAL A 73 6.72 1.76 -5.64
CA VAL A 73 7.76 1.70 -6.68
C VAL A 73 8.92 2.60 -6.29
N MET A 74 10.13 2.05 -6.22
CA MET A 74 11.35 2.79 -5.92
C MET A 74 12.26 2.85 -7.15
N ARG A 75 12.66 4.07 -7.52
CA ARG A 75 13.59 4.38 -8.62
C ARG A 75 14.89 4.97 -8.07
N GLU A 76 15.94 4.93 -8.87
CA GLU A 76 17.24 5.53 -8.58
C GLU A 76 17.82 5.00 -7.26
N ASN A 77 18.02 5.85 -6.25
CA ASN A 77 18.53 5.50 -4.92
C ASN A 77 17.43 5.53 -3.85
N ALA A 78 16.16 5.65 -4.26
CA ALA A 78 15.06 5.80 -3.34
C ALA A 78 14.87 4.52 -2.51
N SER A 79 14.44 4.71 -1.27
CA SER A 79 14.19 3.62 -0.33
C SER A 79 12.85 3.75 0.35
N THR A 80 12.19 2.61 0.57
CA THR A 80 10.95 2.58 1.36
C THR A 80 10.92 1.44 2.36
N VAL A 81 10.28 1.70 3.50
CA VAL A 81 9.93 0.70 4.51
C VAL A 81 8.42 0.75 4.70
N PHE A 82 7.75 -0.36 4.40
CA PHE A 82 6.32 -0.54 4.64
C PHE A 82 6.10 -1.39 5.87
N ASN A 83 5.60 -0.80 6.95
CA ASN A 83 5.13 -1.54 8.13
C ASN A 83 3.61 -1.68 8.04
N GLY A 84 3.11 -2.91 7.99
CA GLY A 84 1.67 -3.21 8.04
C GLY A 84 1.35 -3.90 9.35
N ILE A 85 0.45 -3.35 10.16
CA ILE A 85 0.12 -3.87 11.48
C ILE A 85 -1.38 -4.13 11.54
N GLY A 86 -1.77 -5.40 11.51
CA GLY A 86 -3.09 -5.86 11.90
C GLY A 86 -3.04 -6.33 13.35
N TYR A 87 -3.84 -5.72 14.23
CA TYR A 87 -3.91 -6.14 15.63
C TYR A 87 -5.35 -6.46 16.00
N ILE A 88 -5.68 -7.73 16.23
CA ILE A 88 -6.94 -8.12 16.87
C ILE A 88 -6.73 -8.28 18.36
N LYS A 89 -7.42 -7.46 19.16
CA LYS A 89 -7.41 -7.52 20.62
C LYS A 89 -8.37 -8.58 21.12
N HIS A 90 -8.09 -9.11 22.30
CA HIS A 90 -9.02 -9.93 23.05
C HIS A 90 -10.39 -9.23 23.17
N GLY A 91 -11.47 -9.95 22.87
CA GLY A 91 -12.83 -9.44 22.74
C GLY A 91 -13.27 -9.17 21.30
N GLY A 92 -12.33 -9.05 20.37
CA GLY A 92 -12.57 -8.84 18.94
C GLY A 92 -12.94 -10.11 18.17
N THR A 93 -13.77 -10.97 18.76
CA THR A 93 -14.20 -12.26 18.18
C THR A 93 -14.86 -12.07 16.80
N ARG A 94 -14.66 -13.05 15.92
CA ARG A 94 -15.08 -13.10 14.51
C ARG A 94 -14.55 -11.98 13.63
N SER A 95 -13.50 -11.29 14.07
CA SER A 95 -12.89 -10.23 13.27
C SER A 95 -11.94 -10.79 12.22
N ILE A 96 -11.77 -10.02 11.14
CA ILE A 96 -10.93 -10.37 9.99
C ILE A 96 -9.82 -9.33 9.87
N ALA A 97 -8.57 -9.77 9.68
CA ALA A 97 -7.42 -8.90 9.44
C ALA A 97 -6.61 -9.38 8.23
N ASN A 98 -6.76 -8.69 7.09
CA ASN A 98 -6.03 -9.02 5.86
C ASN A 98 -5.09 -7.90 5.45
N GLN A 99 -3.88 -8.24 5.01
CA GLN A 99 -2.94 -7.26 4.50
C GLN A 99 -2.11 -7.75 3.31
N GLU A 100 -1.89 -6.86 2.34
CA GLU A 100 -0.99 -7.07 1.22
C GLU A 100 -0.05 -5.87 1.06
N SER A 101 1.25 -6.13 0.94
CA SER A 101 2.26 -5.10 0.71
C SER A 101 3.24 -5.53 -0.37
N ARG A 102 3.28 -4.79 -1.49
CA ARG A 102 4.21 -5.07 -2.59
C ARG A 102 5.12 -3.89 -2.86
N VAL A 103 6.41 -4.15 -3.07
CA VAL A 103 7.37 -3.13 -3.48
C VAL A 103 8.13 -3.59 -4.73
N LEU A 104 8.17 -2.74 -5.74
CA LEU A 104 8.92 -2.92 -6.98
C LEU A 104 10.11 -1.96 -7.02
N MET A 105 11.31 -2.49 -7.21
CA MET A 105 12.53 -1.70 -7.41
C MET A 105 12.85 -1.66 -8.91
N LEU A 106 12.91 -0.45 -9.48
CA LEU A 106 13.24 -0.24 -10.91
C LEU A 106 14.72 0.01 -11.16
N SER A 107 15.49 0.25 -10.10
CA SER A 107 16.92 0.55 -10.19
C SER A 107 17.71 -0.36 -9.28
N GLU A 108 18.98 -0.59 -9.61
CA GLU A 108 19.85 -1.47 -8.84
C GLU A 108 20.07 -0.97 -7.41
N ASN A 109 20.17 0.35 -7.23
CA ASN A 109 20.39 1.00 -5.94
C ASN A 109 19.09 1.24 -5.14
N ALA A 110 17.93 1.05 -5.76
CA ALA A 110 16.66 1.25 -5.10
C ALA A 110 16.43 0.15 -4.05
N ARG A 111 15.76 0.50 -2.95
CA ARG A 111 15.50 -0.43 -1.84
C ARG A 111 14.04 -0.43 -1.44
N GLY A 112 13.49 -1.63 -1.23
CA GLY A 112 12.18 -1.81 -0.61
C GLY A 112 12.27 -2.78 0.55
N ASP A 113 11.60 -2.47 1.65
CA ASP A 113 11.38 -3.39 2.76
C ASP A 113 9.86 -3.43 3.04
N ALA A 114 9.29 -4.63 3.17
CA ALA A 114 7.88 -4.82 3.50
C ALA A 114 7.75 -5.75 4.72
N ASN A 115 7.28 -5.19 5.82
CA ASN A 115 7.19 -5.82 7.13
C ASN A 115 5.71 -5.97 7.53
N PRO A 116 5.06 -7.11 7.18
CA PRO A 116 3.75 -7.44 7.69
C PRO A 116 3.85 -7.94 9.13
N ILE A 117 2.99 -7.43 10.00
CA ILE A 117 2.93 -7.74 11.43
C ILE A 117 1.46 -8.05 11.75
N LEU A 118 1.22 -9.25 12.27
CA LEU A 118 -0.07 -9.66 12.83
C LEU A 118 0.09 -9.88 14.33
N LEU A 119 -0.70 -9.17 15.12
CA LEU A 119 -0.79 -9.32 16.57
C LEU A 119 -2.20 -9.83 16.87
N ILE A 120 -2.32 -11.07 17.34
CA ILE A 120 -3.61 -11.73 17.51
C ILE A 120 -3.72 -12.18 18.98
N ASP A 121 -4.58 -11.50 19.74
CA ASP A 121 -4.88 -11.81 21.14
C ASP A 121 -6.25 -12.48 21.31
N GLU A 122 -6.85 -13.00 20.22
CA GLU A 122 -8.19 -13.58 20.17
C GLU A 122 -8.19 -14.87 19.33
N ASP A 123 -8.99 -15.87 19.74
CA ASP A 123 -8.94 -17.21 19.17
C ASP A 123 -9.82 -17.37 17.92
N ASP A 124 -11.05 -16.84 17.98
CA ASP A 124 -12.05 -16.96 16.91
C ASP A 124 -11.91 -15.81 15.91
N VAL A 125 -10.92 -15.88 15.03
CA VAL A 125 -10.60 -14.82 14.05
C VAL A 125 -10.04 -15.37 12.73
N GLU A 126 -10.06 -14.56 11.68
CA GLU A 126 -9.31 -14.80 10.45
C GLU A 126 -8.23 -13.73 10.29
N ALA A 127 -6.99 -14.15 10.03
CA ALA A 127 -5.90 -13.21 9.77
C ALA A 127 -4.96 -13.73 8.68
N GLY A 128 -4.68 -12.88 7.69
CA GLY A 128 -3.85 -13.20 6.54
C GLY A 128 -2.90 -12.06 6.19
N HIS A 129 -1.72 -12.40 5.69
CA HIS A 129 -0.82 -11.42 5.11
C HIS A 129 -0.10 -11.94 3.86
N ALA A 130 0.16 -11.02 2.93
CA ALA A 130 1.01 -11.22 1.78
C ALA A 130 2.01 -10.07 1.68
N ALA A 131 3.28 -10.40 1.44
CA ALA A 131 4.31 -9.39 1.19
C ALA A 131 5.24 -9.87 0.08
N SER A 132 5.57 -8.97 -0.85
CA SER A 132 6.53 -9.25 -1.91
C SER A 132 7.40 -8.03 -2.19
N VAL A 133 8.70 -8.24 -2.26
CA VAL A 133 9.66 -7.22 -2.68
C VAL A 133 10.46 -7.80 -3.84
N GLY A 134 10.50 -7.09 -4.96
CA GLY A 134 11.15 -7.58 -6.16
C GLY A 134 11.73 -6.47 -7.01
N ARG A 135 12.71 -6.81 -7.83
CA ARG A 135 13.16 -5.94 -8.91
C ARG A 135 12.25 -6.13 -10.12
N VAL A 136 12.13 -5.10 -10.95
CA VAL A 136 11.55 -5.26 -12.29
C VAL A 136 12.34 -6.31 -13.05
N ASP A 137 11.61 -7.17 -13.74
CA ASP A 137 12.18 -8.17 -14.61
C ASP A 137 12.79 -7.49 -15.85
N PRO A 138 14.11 -7.58 -16.08
CA PRO A 138 14.74 -7.00 -17.26
C PRO A 138 14.18 -7.54 -18.57
N GLU A 139 13.69 -8.79 -18.60
CA GLU A 139 13.07 -9.37 -19.80
C GLU A 139 11.75 -8.70 -20.14
N GLN A 140 10.96 -8.27 -19.15
CA GLN A 140 9.73 -7.53 -19.37
C GLN A 140 9.99 -6.16 -20.00
N LEU A 141 11.00 -5.44 -19.49
CA LEU A 141 11.42 -4.16 -20.07
C LEU A 141 11.98 -4.36 -21.48
N TYR A 142 12.83 -5.36 -21.67
CA TYR A 142 13.38 -5.69 -22.98
C TYR A 142 12.28 -6.05 -23.99
N TYR A 143 11.27 -6.82 -23.57
CA TYR A 143 10.14 -7.17 -24.42
C TYR A 143 9.39 -5.92 -24.89
N LEU A 144 9.05 -4.99 -23.99
CA LEU A 144 8.39 -3.73 -24.35
C LEU A 144 9.26 -2.91 -25.31
N MET A 145 10.57 -2.80 -25.02
CA MET A 145 11.51 -2.07 -25.86
C MET A 145 11.66 -2.68 -27.26
N SER A 146 11.61 -4.01 -27.39
CA SER A 146 11.64 -4.71 -28.68
C SER A 146 10.45 -4.37 -29.58
N ARG A 147 9.37 -3.82 -29.01
CA ARG A 147 8.19 -3.32 -29.73
C ARG A 147 8.30 -1.84 -30.12
N GLY A 148 9.48 -1.24 -29.99
CA GLY A 148 9.74 0.16 -30.35
C GLY A 148 9.36 1.16 -29.25
N ILE A 149 9.01 0.69 -28.05
CA ILE A 149 8.72 1.53 -26.89
C ILE A 149 10.05 2.00 -26.29
N SER A 150 10.18 3.28 -25.97
CA SER A 150 11.40 3.76 -25.29
C SER A 150 11.52 3.12 -23.91
N ARG A 151 12.73 3.03 -23.36
CA ARG A 151 12.92 2.49 -22.00
C ARG A 151 12.12 3.27 -20.96
N GLU A 152 12.10 4.59 -21.08
CA GLU A 152 11.34 5.49 -20.20
C GLU A 152 9.84 5.16 -20.24
N GLU A 153 9.28 5.01 -21.45
CA GLU A 153 7.88 4.66 -21.62
C GLU A 153 7.57 3.23 -21.14
N ALA A 154 8.51 2.29 -21.32
CA ALA A 154 8.38 0.93 -20.80
C ALA A 154 8.34 0.91 -19.26
N GLU A 155 9.24 1.64 -18.59
CA GLU A 155 9.24 1.81 -17.14
C GLU A 155 7.94 2.49 -16.68
N ARG A 156 7.48 3.53 -17.38
CA ARG A 156 6.19 4.20 -17.12
C ARG A 156 5.02 3.20 -17.14
N LEU A 157 4.93 2.37 -18.18
CA LEU A 157 3.89 1.35 -18.31
C LEU A 157 3.95 0.30 -17.18
N VAL A 158 5.16 -0.14 -16.80
CA VAL A 158 5.37 -1.07 -15.69
C VAL A 158 4.90 -0.45 -14.37
N ILE A 159 5.22 0.82 -14.10
CA ILE A 159 4.79 1.52 -12.88
C ILE A 159 3.26 1.57 -12.80
N HIS A 160 2.61 2.03 -13.87
CA HIS A 160 1.15 2.10 -13.91
C HIS A 160 0.53 0.72 -13.73
N GLY A 161 1.00 -0.29 -14.46
CA GLY A 161 0.50 -1.66 -14.33
C GLY A 161 0.69 -2.24 -12.93
N PHE A 162 1.80 -1.92 -12.27
CA PHE A 162 2.09 -2.38 -10.91
C PHE A 162 1.22 -1.69 -9.85
N LEU A 163 0.94 -0.39 -9.99
CA LEU A 163 0.14 0.38 -9.02
C LEU A 163 -1.38 0.25 -9.22
N ASP A 164 -1.83 -0.06 -10.44
CA ASP A 164 -3.25 -0.08 -10.82
C ASP A 164 -4.13 -1.04 -10.00
N PRO A 165 -3.67 -2.21 -9.49
CA PRO A 165 -4.48 -3.02 -8.58
C PRO A 165 -5.00 -2.24 -7.37
N VAL A 166 -4.17 -1.37 -6.77
CA VAL A 166 -4.57 -0.50 -5.65
C VAL A 166 -5.54 0.60 -6.11
N VAL A 167 -5.25 1.22 -7.27
CA VAL A 167 -6.06 2.31 -7.82
C VAL A 167 -7.47 1.81 -8.18
N ARG A 168 -7.59 0.61 -8.76
CA ARG A 168 -8.88 0.01 -9.15
C ARG A 168 -9.80 -0.25 -7.97
N GLU A 169 -9.25 -0.58 -6.80
CA GLU A 169 -10.01 -0.85 -5.58
C GLU A 169 -10.60 0.40 -4.90
N LEU A 170 -10.20 1.60 -5.33
CA LEU A 170 -10.80 2.83 -4.79
C LEU A 170 -12.29 2.90 -5.20
N PRO A 171 -13.20 3.36 -4.33
CA PRO A 171 -14.62 3.37 -4.66
C PRO A 171 -15.05 4.58 -5.51
N ILE A 172 -14.26 5.66 -5.51
CA ILE A 172 -14.63 6.94 -6.13
C ILE A 172 -13.81 7.16 -7.40
N GLU A 173 -14.48 7.22 -8.56
CA GLU A 173 -13.84 7.36 -9.87
C GLU A 173 -13.01 8.64 -10.00
N ASP A 174 -13.48 9.76 -9.45
CA ASP A 174 -12.70 11.01 -9.47
C ASP A 174 -11.39 10.89 -8.68
N VAL A 175 -11.39 10.16 -7.56
CA VAL A 175 -10.18 9.91 -6.79
C VAL A 175 -9.22 9.01 -7.57
N LYS A 176 -9.73 8.01 -8.31
CA LYS A 176 -8.90 7.19 -9.21
C LYS A 176 -8.23 8.03 -10.28
N ARG A 177 -8.99 8.90 -10.93
CA ARG A 177 -8.49 9.79 -11.99
C ARG A 177 -7.41 10.71 -11.44
N GLN A 178 -7.68 11.41 -10.34
CA GLN A 178 -6.70 12.28 -9.69
C GLN A 178 -5.43 11.53 -9.29
N LEU A 179 -5.55 10.32 -8.73
CA LEU A 179 -4.40 9.53 -8.33
C LEU A 179 -3.55 9.11 -9.54
N ARG A 180 -4.17 8.74 -10.66
CA ARG A 180 -3.45 8.46 -11.92
C ARG A 180 -2.72 9.68 -12.46
N GLU A 181 -3.34 10.86 -12.41
CA GLU A 181 -2.70 12.12 -12.80
C GLU A 181 -1.48 12.43 -11.93
N VAL A 182 -1.57 12.23 -10.61
CA VAL A 182 -0.44 12.44 -9.69
C VAL A 182 0.67 11.40 -9.90
N ILE A 183 0.33 10.13 -10.15
CA ILE A 183 1.30 9.10 -10.52
C ILE A 183 2.05 9.52 -11.80
N GLU A 184 1.31 9.94 -12.83
CA GLU A 184 1.89 10.37 -14.10
C GLU A 184 2.87 11.55 -13.92
N LEU A 185 2.47 12.56 -13.13
CA LEU A 185 3.34 13.70 -12.81
C LEU A 185 4.60 13.31 -12.04
N LYS A 186 4.55 12.27 -11.20
CA LYS A 186 5.70 11.80 -10.42
C LYS A 186 6.63 10.93 -11.26
N VAL A 187 6.10 10.19 -12.24
CA VAL A 187 6.86 9.30 -13.11
C VAL A 187 7.58 10.06 -14.23
N ASN A 188 6.98 11.13 -14.76
CA ASN A 188 7.55 11.94 -15.85
C ASN A 188 8.58 12.98 -15.37
N LYS A 189 9.06 12.85 -14.14
CA LYS A 189 10.20 13.60 -13.60
C LYS A 189 11.41 12.69 -13.53
#